data_AF-D3DF67-F1
#
_entry.id   AF-D3DF67-F1
#
_cell.length_a   1.000
_cell.length_b   1.000
_cell.length_c   1.000
_cell.angle_alpha   90.00
_cell.angle_beta   90.00
_cell.angle_gamma   90.00
#
_symmetry.space_group_name_H-M   'P 1'
#
loop_
_entity.id
_entity.type
_entity.pdbx_description
1 polymer ?
#
loop_
_entity_poly.entity_id
_entity_poly.type
_entity_poly.pdbx_seq_one_letter_code
_entity_poly.pdbx_strand_id
1 'polypeptide(L)'
;MKRLIILLGAGCTFAQPLIKPQLADRLFPYITYSSVWSGTPAALKDVAVPNILIVYGEKEDPQVVAQAGKIAYYLGQWTDDIGFGAQEVKMSKIPELLITDKQLKSIDYKNIVVVGTNNHVVRELGLSFDRPTIEVIQKDGKNIMVVGGKDSQEVIQAAKYLADVRLNFKAGAYRTFFSFVALRGYIERGEFDAAYRLVKNPAGLSACGKNMSLAAPMVANWSDDVKNVVKVRNAILYTELPKALEEKNKEKAVELWQKAMFTCYQCHQGIGIPQMRKFKPLEEIHSKHQRIAESFGLVKVVGDQKSCIACHRGDTQIRGYK
;
A
#
# COMPACT_ATOMS: atom_id res chain seq x y z
N MET A 1 39.04 35.82 18.84
CA MET A 1 37.95 34.97 19.37
C MET A 1 36.76 35.04 18.40
N LYS A 2 36.60 34.05 17.50
CA LYS A 2 35.44 33.96 16.59
C LYS A 2 34.40 33.04 17.23
N ARG A 3 33.23 33.58 17.56
CA ARG A 3 32.06 32.82 18.04
C ARG A 3 31.47 32.05 16.86
N LEU A 4 31.53 30.73 16.94
CA LEU A 4 30.82 29.82 16.05
C LEU A 4 29.37 29.73 16.56
N ILE A 5 28.41 30.33 15.85
CA ILE A 5 26.99 30.09 16.08
C ILE A 5 26.67 28.78 15.35
N ILE A 6 26.49 27.71 16.13
CA ILE A 6 25.97 26.43 15.63
C ILE A 6 24.49 26.68 15.32
N LEU A 7 24.19 26.87 14.04
CA LEU A 7 22.85 26.70 13.48
C LEU A 7 22.48 25.22 13.65
N LEU A 8 21.83 24.91 14.77
CA LEU A 8 21.02 23.71 14.92
C LEU A 8 19.95 23.77 13.84
N GLY A 9 20.20 23.09 12.72
CA GLY A 9 19.18 22.82 11.73
C GLY A 9 18.04 22.11 12.42
N ALA A 10 16.93 22.82 12.61
CA ALA A 10 15.64 22.25 12.98
C ALA A 10 15.16 21.39 11.81
N GLY A 11 15.74 20.21 11.67
CA GLY A 11 15.05 19.10 11.04
C GLY A 11 13.95 18.73 12.00
N CYS A 12 12.71 19.14 11.74
CA CYS A 12 11.54 18.49 12.32
C CYS A 12 11.56 17.03 11.87
N THR A 13 12.31 16.19 12.57
CA THR A 13 12.09 14.76 12.59
C THR A 13 10.70 14.61 13.19
N PHE A 14 9.68 14.48 12.34
CA PHE A 14 8.38 14.01 12.78
C PHE A 14 8.63 12.70 13.49
N ALA A 15 8.65 12.72 14.83
CA ALA A 15 8.86 11.53 15.62
C ALA A 15 7.80 10.54 15.19
N GLN A 16 8.23 9.41 14.63
CA GLN A 16 7.30 8.36 14.23
C GLN A 16 6.51 7.93 15.47
N PRO A 17 5.19 7.74 15.37
CA PRO A 17 4.42 7.25 16.50
C PRO A 17 4.97 5.89 16.94
N LEU A 18 4.85 5.60 18.22
CA LEU A 18 5.15 4.28 18.75
C LEU A 18 4.17 3.27 18.15
N ILE A 19 4.69 2.24 17.49
CA ILE A 19 3.85 1.17 16.92
C ILE A 19 3.89 -0.05 17.84
N LYS A 20 2.73 -0.46 18.35
CA LYS A 20 2.56 -1.61 19.25
C LYS A 20 1.59 -2.63 18.64
N PRO A 21 1.94 -3.92 18.56
CA PRO A 21 3.31 -4.45 18.49
C PRO A 21 4.11 -3.80 17.36
N GLN A 22 5.44 -3.95 17.40
CA GLN A 22 6.32 -3.35 16.39
C GLN A 22 5.88 -3.75 14.97
N LEU A 23 5.74 -2.77 14.08
CA LEU A 23 5.29 -2.93 12.69
C LEU A 23 3.86 -3.46 12.48
N ALA A 24 3.03 -3.56 13.52
CA ALA A 24 1.67 -4.07 13.40
C ALA A 24 0.81 -3.23 12.44
N ASP A 25 1.07 -1.91 12.34
CA ASP A 25 0.48 -1.00 11.36
C ASP A 25 0.69 -1.45 9.90
N ARG A 26 1.74 -2.21 9.62
CA ARG A 26 2.04 -2.74 8.27
C ARG A 26 1.27 -4.01 7.95
N LEU A 27 0.89 -4.79 8.95
CA LEU A 27 0.27 -6.10 8.79
C LEU A 27 -1.25 -6.08 8.99
N PHE A 28 -1.78 -4.97 9.51
CA PHE A 28 -3.21 -4.82 9.72
C PHE A 28 -4.02 -5.04 8.41
N PRO A 29 -5.15 -5.75 8.47
CA PRO A 29 -5.91 -6.16 7.28
C PRO A 29 -6.84 -5.03 6.79
N TYR A 30 -6.27 -3.94 6.28
CA TYR A 30 -7.03 -2.77 5.83
C TYR A 30 -8.01 -3.04 4.69
N ILE A 31 -7.63 -3.92 3.77
CA ILE A 31 -8.43 -4.31 2.61
C ILE A 31 -8.59 -5.83 2.58
N THR A 32 -9.53 -6.28 1.75
CA THR A 32 -9.69 -7.67 1.36
C THR A 32 -10.03 -7.72 -0.13
N TYR A 33 -9.94 -8.89 -0.73
CA TYR A 33 -10.36 -9.12 -2.10
C TYR A 33 -11.69 -9.85 -2.13
N SER A 34 -12.68 -9.27 -2.80
CA SER A 34 -14.02 -9.83 -2.90
C SER A 34 -14.53 -9.84 -4.34
N SER A 35 -15.65 -10.55 -4.54
CA SER A 35 -16.47 -10.41 -5.74
C SER A 35 -17.54 -9.36 -5.48
N VAL A 36 -17.58 -8.33 -6.31
CA VAL A 36 -18.53 -7.21 -6.22
C VAL A 36 -19.51 -7.28 -7.38
N TRP A 37 -20.68 -6.65 -7.22
CA TRP A 37 -21.72 -6.60 -8.26
C TRP A 37 -22.19 -7.99 -8.73
N SER A 38 -22.03 -9.01 -7.89
CA SER A 38 -22.43 -10.39 -8.18
C SER A 38 -23.91 -10.48 -8.59
N GLY A 39 -24.19 -11.22 -9.66
CA GLY A 39 -25.53 -11.32 -10.24
C GLY A 39 -25.88 -10.19 -11.21
N THR A 40 -24.92 -9.33 -11.59
CA THR A 40 -25.10 -8.29 -12.62
C THR A 40 -24.07 -8.45 -13.76
N PRO A 41 -24.31 -7.84 -14.93
CA PRO A 41 -23.29 -7.77 -16.00
C PRO A 41 -22.01 -7.02 -15.61
N ALA A 42 -22.04 -6.22 -14.53
CA ALA A 42 -20.89 -5.50 -14.00
C ALA A 42 -20.13 -6.31 -12.93
N ALA A 43 -20.43 -7.60 -12.76
CA ALA A 43 -19.76 -8.45 -11.78
C ALA A 43 -18.25 -8.49 -12.01
N LEU A 44 -17.49 -8.16 -10.97
CA LEU A 44 -16.04 -8.20 -10.97
C LEU A 44 -15.56 -9.11 -9.84
N LYS A 45 -14.53 -9.90 -10.14
CA LYS A 45 -13.80 -10.71 -9.14
C LYS A 45 -12.51 -10.00 -8.76
N ASP A 46 -11.95 -10.36 -7.61
CA ASP A 46 -10.65 -9.87 -7.14
C ASP A 46 -10.56 -8.34 -6.99
N VAL A 47 -11.67 -7.72 -6.59
CA VAL A 47 -11.77 -6.29 -6.36
C VAL A 47 -11.29 -5.98 -4.95
N ALA A 48 -10.33 -5.08 -4.82
CA ALA A 48 -9.89 -4.60 -3.50
C ALA A 48 -11.01 -3.78 -2.86
N VAL A 49 -11.49 -4.20 -1.70
CA VAL A 49 -12.54 -3.50 -0.94
C VAL A 49 -12.08 -3.24 0.48
N PRO A 50 -12.63 -2.23 1.19
CA PRO A 50 -12.32 -2.02 2.59
C PRO A 50 -12.64 -3.27 3.42
N ASN A 51 -11.74 -3.63 4.33
CA ASN A 51 -11.94 -4.73 5.28
C ASN A 51 -11.95 -4.24 6.72
N ILE A 52 -12.08 -2.92 6.90
CA ILE A 52 -12.10 -2.25 8.19
C ILE A 52 -13.25 -1.24 8.24
N LEU A 53 -13.73 -0.94 9.45
CA LEU A 53 -14.47 0.28 9.73
C LEU A 53 -13.54 1.29 10.42
N ILE A 54 -13.69 2.56 10.10
CA ILE A 54 -12.99 3.65 10.78
C ILE A 54 -13.94 4.24 11.79
N VAL A 55 -13.53 4.24 13.05
CA VAL A 55 -14.36 4.61 14.19
C VAL A 55 -13.78 5.85 14.85
N TYR A 56 -14.62 6.83 15.18
CA TYR A 56 -14.24 7.97 16.00
C TYR A 56 -15.27 8.17 17.12
N GLY A 57 -14.86 8.81 18.22
CA GLY A 57 -15.79 9.12 19.30
C GLY A 57 -16.74 10.27 18.94
N GLU A 58 -18.02 10.18 19.31
CA GLU A 58 -18.98 11.28 19.09
C GLU A 58 -18.56 12.61 19.74
N LYS A 59 -17.74 12.54 20.79
CA LYS A 59 -17.23 13.69 21.55
C LYS A 59 -15.76 14.00 21.27
N GLU A 60 -15.21 13.46 20.19
CA GLU A 60 -13.84 13.76 19.82
C GLU A 60 -13.64 15.21 19.36
N ASP A 61 -12.41 15.68 19.49
CA ASP A 61 -11.99 16.94 18.90
C ASP A 61 -12.29 16.92 17.38
N PRO A 62 -12.95 17.95 16.82
CA PRO A 62 -13.27 17.98 15.39
C PRO A 62 -12.04 17.80 14.47
N GLN A 63 -10.85 18.23 14.89
CA GLN A 63 -9.62 18.02 14.13
C GLN A 63 -9.19 16.55 14.12
N VAL A 64 -9.44 15.80 15.21
CA VAL A 64 -9.23 14.35 15.27
C VAL A 64 -10.22 13.64 14.35
N VAL A 65 -11.49 14.04 14.37
CA VAL A 65 -12.52 13.51 13.44
C VAL A 65 -12.13 13.75 11.98
N ALA A 66 -11.61 14.95 11.66
CA ALA A 66 -11.09 15.24 10.33
C ALA A 66 -9.93 14.31 9.92
N GLN A 67 -9.06 13.90 10.87
CA GLN A 67 -8.03 12.90 10.57
C GLN A 67 -8.62 11.51 10.31
N ALA A 68 -9.70 11.11 11.00
CA ALA A 68 -10.41 9.87 10.69
C ALA A 68 -10.96 9.89 9.24
N GLY A 69 -11.53 11.02 8.82
CA GLY A 69 -11.93 11.24 7.42
C GLY A 69 -10.77 11.16 6.43
N LYS A 70 -9.61 11.69 6.79
CA LYS A 70 -8.39 11.60 5.97
C LYS A 70 -7.88 10.17 5.83
N ILE A 71 -7.94 9.37 6.90
CA ILE A 71 -7.62 7.93 6.87
C ILE A 71 -8.59 7.22 5.91
N ALA A 72 -9.90 7.51 6.01
CA ALA A 72 -10.92 6.94 5.12
C ALA A 72 -10.68 7.28 3.65
N TYR A 73 -10.32 8.54 3.37
CA TYR A 73 -9.96 8.99 2.03
C TYR A 73 -8.80 8.19 1.43
N TYR A 74 -7.68 8.04 2.15
CA TYR A 74 -6.54 7.28 1.62
C TYR A 74 -6.80 5.79 1.51
N LEU A 75 -7.64 5.22 2.38
CA LEU A 75 -8.10 3.85 2.22
C LEU A 75 -8.94 3.69 0.93
N GLY A 76 -9.85 4.64 0.66
CA GLY A 76 -10.62 4.68 -0.57
C GLY A 76 -9.74 4.81 -1.83
N GLN A 77 -8.60 5.52 -1.73
CA GLN A 77 -7.60 5.57 -2.81
C GLN A 77 -6.83 4.26 -3.00
N TRP A 78 -6.85 3.35 -2.04
CA TRP A 78 -6.25 2.02 -2.18
C TRP A 78 -7.23 1.02 -2.79
N THR A 79 -8.50 1.09 -2.40
CA THR A 79 -9.54 0.16 -2.87
C THR A 79 -9.94 0.40 -4.33
N ASP A 80 -10.47 -0.64 -4.97
CA ASP A 80 -10.99 -0.62 -6.34
C ASP A 80 -12.51 -0.32 -6.32
N ASP A 81 -13.21 -0.76 -5.26
CA ASP A 81 -14.63 -0.54 -4.99
C ASP A 81 -14.82 -0.48 -3.46
N ILE A 82 -15.98 -0.03 -2.98
CA ILE A 82 -16.33 -0.04 -1.56
C ILE A 82 -17.02 -1.36 -1.14
N GLY A 83 -17.30 -2.24 -2.10
CA GLY A 83 -17.69 -3.62 -1.85
C GLY A 83 -19.19 -3.89 -1.95
N PHE A 84 -19.93 -3.16 -2.78
CA PHE A 84 -21.37 -3.38 -2.91
C PHE A 84 -21.71 -4.63 -3.75
N GLY A 85 -22.79 -5.30 -3.36
CA GLY A 85 -23.51 -6.25 -4.19
C GLY A 85 -24.83 -5.66 -4.70
N ALA A 86 -25.47 -6.37 -5.63
CA ALA A 86 -26.74 -5.94 -6.21
C ALA A 86 -27.87 -5.83 -5.16
N GLN A 87 -27.81 -6.62 -4.08
CA GLN A 87 -28.82 -6.63 -3.03
C GLN A 87 -28.68 -5.40 -2.11
N GLU A 88 -27.47 -5.02 -1.75
CA GLU A 88 -27.17 -3.83 -0.95
C GLU A 88 -27.65 -2.56 -1.67
N VAL A 89 -27.42 -2.47 -2.98
CA VAL A 89 -27.93 -1.36 -3.82
C VAL A 89 -29.46 -1.36 -3.89
N LYS A 90 -30.09 -2.53 -4.09
CA LYS A 90 -31.56 -2.65 -4.08
C LYS A 90 -32.19 -2.21 -2.75
N MET A 91 -31.49 -2.44 -1.65
CA MET A 91 -31.91 -1.99 -0.31
C MET A 91 -31.53 -0.53 -0.01
N SER A 92 -30.89 0.18 -0.95
CA SER A 92 -30.32 1.53 -0.74
C SER A 92 -29.39 1.60 0.48
N LYS A 93 -28.69 0.50 0.79
CA LYS A 93 -27.74 0.40 1.89
C LYS A 93 -26.34 0.61 1.34
N ILE A 94 -25.79 1.80 1.56
CA ILE A 94 -24.37 2.08 1.35
C ILE A 94 -23.64 1.75 2.66
N PRO A 95 -22.84 0.67 2.75
CA PRO A 95 -21.95 0.42 3.88
C PRO A 95 -21.15 1.66 4.28
N GLU A 96 -21.25 2.01 5.55
CA GLU A 96 -20.51 3.13 6.13
C GLU A 96 -19.04 2.70 6.34
N LEU A 97 -18.10 3.45 5.77
CA LEU A 97 -16.67 3.26 6.02
C LEU A 97 -16.19 3.98 7.28
N LEU A 98 -16.84 5.09 7.60
CA LEU A 98 -16.52 5.98 8.71
C LEU A 98 -17.76 6.12 9.59
N ILE A 99 -17.65 5.68 10.85
CA ILE A 99 -18.77 5.60 11.80
C ILE A 99 -18.38 6.15 13.16
N THR A 100 -19.38 6.52 13.95
CA THR A 100 -19.16 6.87 15.35
C THR A 100 -19.02 5.61 16.21
N ASP A 101 -18.38 5.76 17.35
CA ASP A 101 -18.28 4.74 18.37
C ASP A 101 -19.68 4.34 18.90
N LYS A 102 -20.66 5.24 18.89
CA LYS A 102 -22.05 4.89 19.19
C LYS A 102 -22.66 3.93 18.16
N GLN A 103 -22.48 4.20 16.86
CA GLN A 103 -22.98 3.34 15.78
C GLN A 103 -22.34 1.94 15.80
N LEU A 104 -21.05 1.86 16.19
CA LEU A 104 -20.30 0.60 16.26
C LEU A 104 -21.00 -0.46 17.14
N LYS A 105 -21.73 -0.05 18.19
CA LYS A 105 -22.43 -0.98 19.10
C LYS A 105 -23.49 -1.84 18.42
N SER A 106 -24.02 -1.38 17.29
CA SER A 106 -25.05 -2.08 16.50
C SER A 106 -24.50 -2.80 15.26
N ILE A 107 -23.19 -2.78 15.06
CA ILE A 107 -22.55 -3.32 13.86
C ILE A 107 -21.65 -4.48 14.25
N ASP A 108 -21.82 -5.64 13.61
CA ASP A 108 -20.83 -6.70 13.72
C ASP A 108 -19.60 -6.36 12.88
N TYR A 109 -18.42 -6.55 13.48
CA TYR A 109 -17.17 -6.16 12.86
C TYR A 109 -16.07 -7.15 13.20
N LYS A 110 -15.20 -7.39 12.23
CA LYS A 110 -13.98 -8.18 12.39
C LYS A 110 -12.74 -7.30 12.57
N ASN A 111 -12.67 -6.16 11.88
CA ASN A 111 -11.51 -5.29 11.93
C ASN A 111 -11.93 -3.82 12.00
N ILE A 112 -11.31 -3.04 12.90
CA ILE A 112 -11.58 -1.60 13.02
C ILE A 112 -10.30 -0.79 13.24
N VAL A 113 -10.32 0.45 12.76
CA VAL A 113 -9.36 1.49 13.13
C VAL A 113 -10.09 2.55 13.96
N VAL A 114 -9.78 2.62 15.25
CA VAL A 114 -10.32 3.60 16.18
C VAL A 114 -9.39 4.81 16.24
N VAL A 115 -9.91 5.99 15.94
CA VAL A 115 -9.15 7.24 15.90
C VAL A 115 -9.54 8.10 17.09
N GLY A 116 -8.54 8.43 17.92
CA GLY A 116 -8.72 9.19 19.15
C GLY A 116 -8.89 8.34 20.40
N THR A 117 -9.01 9.02 21.54
CA THR A 117 -9.04 8.44 22.89
C THR A 117 -10.37 8.64 23.62
N ASN A 118 -11.22 9.58 23.17
CA ASN A 118 -12.53 9.90 23.74
C ASN A 118 -13.66 9.04 23.14
N ASN A 119 -13.50 7.72 23.17
CA ASN A 119 -14.48 6.76 22.66
C ASN A 119 -14.63 5.54 23.60
N HIS A 120 -15.73 4.80 23.48
CA HIS A 120 -15.98 3.66 24.37
C HIS A 120 -14.98 2.51 24.17
N VAL A 121 -14.49 2.29 22.95
CA VAL A 121 -13.55 1.20 22.65
C VAL A 121 -12.25 1.36 23.44
N VAL A 122 -11.66 2.57 23.44
CA VAL A 122 -10.44 2.88 24.19
C VAL A 122 -10.65 2.69 25.70
N ARG A 123 -11.80 3.11 26.23
CA ARG A 123 -12.15 2.91 27.65
C ARG A 123 -12.31 1.43 28.01
N GLU A 124 -12.99 0.65 27.18
CA GLU A 124 -13.20 -0.80 27.38
C GLU A 124 -11.91 -1.62 27.28
N LEU A 125 -10.95 -1.15 26.48
CA LEU A 125 -9.62 -1.74 26.36
C LEU A 125 -8.66 -1.25 27.47
N GLY A 126 -9.06 -0.29 28.29
CA GLY A 126 -8.25 0.25 29.38
C GLY A 126 -6.95 0.91 28.90
N LEU A 127 -6.95 1.46 27.69
CA LEU A 127 -5.73 2.01 27.08
C LEU A 127 -5.47 3.44 27.55
N SER A 128 -4.20 3.73 27.78
CA SER A 128 -3.68 5.07 28.04
C SER A 128 -2.39 5.26 27.25
N PHE A 129 -2.12 6.51 26.86
CA PHE A 129 -1.03 6.86 25.96
C PHE A 129 -0.19 7.97 26.56
N ASP A 130 1.14 7.81 26.53
CA ASP A 130 2.12 8.79 27.00
C ASP A 130 2.80 9.55 25.83
N ARG A 131 2.51 9.13 24.59
CA ARG A 131 3.07 9.66 23.34
C ARG A 131 2.18 9.28 22.14
N PRO A 132 2.38 9.86 20.94
CA PRO A 132 1.68 9.42 19.73
C PRO A 132 1.89 7.92 19.49
N THR A 133 0.81 7.16 19.37
CA THR A 133 0.86 5.68 19.36
C THR A 133 -0.13 5.10 18.35
N ILE A 134 0.27 4.03 17.66
CA ILE A 134 -0.62 3.13 16.93
C ILE A 134 -0.55 1.77 17.61
N GLU A 135 -1.65 1.36 18.22
CA GLU A 135 -1.72 0.13 19.01
C GLU A 135 -2.71 -0.86 18.39
N VAL A 136 -2.24 -2.06 18.05
CA VAL A 136 -3.02 -3.13 17.44
C VAL A 136 -3.25 -4.23 18.46
N ILE A 137 -4.51 -4.52 18.74
CA ILE A 137 -4.96 -5.49 19.73
C ILE A 137 -5.86 -6.51 19.04
N GLN A 138 -5.68 -7.77 19.41
CA GLN A 138 -6.60 -8.84 19.05
C GLN A 138 -7.42 -9.22 20.29
N LYS A 139 -8.74 -9.09 20.20
CA LYS A 139 -9.65 -9.41 21.30
C LYS A 139 -10.92 -10.05 20.74
N ASP A 140 -11.33 -11.19 21.29
CA ASP A 140 -12.56 -11.89 20.92
C ASP A 140 -12.70 -12.17 19.40
N GLY A 141 -11.58 -12.51 18.74
CA GLY A 141 -11.53 -12.76 17.29
C GLY A 141 -11.57 -11.50 16.42
N LYS A 142 -11.56 -10.31 17.03
CA LYS A 142 -11.58 -9.00 16.36
C LYS A 142 -10.18 -8.36 16.38
N ASN A 143 -9.83 -7.69 15.30
CA ASN A 143 -8.60 -6.90 15.18
C ASN A 143 -8.93 -5.41 15.37
N ILE A 144 -8.34 -4.78 16.37
CA ILE A 144 -8.60 -3.38 16.73
C ILE A 144 -7.30 -2.62 16.63
N MET A 145 -7.23 -1.61 15.77
CA MET A 145 -6.12 -0.66 15.71
C MET A 145 -6.56 0.66 16.33
N VAL A 146 -5.94 1.07 17.42
CA VAL A 146 -6.16 2.37 18.06
C VAL A 146 -5.07 3.34 17.64
N VAL A 147 -5.50 4.51 17.14
CA VAL A 147 -4.65 5.66 16.82
C VAL A 147 -4.79 6.65 17.95
N GLY A 148 -3.85 6.60 18.89
CA GLY A 148 -3.90 7.28 20.18
C GLY A 148 -2.75 8.26 20.42
N GLY A 149 -2.85 8.99 21.52
CA GLY A 149 -1.89 9.99 22.00
C GLY A 149 -2.36 10.53 23.35
N LYS A 150 -1.49 11.23 24.07
CA LYS A 150 -1.88 11.79 25.39
C LYS A 150 -2.93 12.91 25.26
N ASP A 151 -2.95 13.58 24.13
CA ASP A 151 -3.83 14.71 23.80
C ASP A 151 -4.20 14.71 22.31
N SER A 152 -5.10 15.61 21.91
CA SER A 152 -5.56 15.72 20.51
C SER A 152 -4.42 15.96 19.52
N GLN A 153 -3.36 16.69 19.89
CA GLN A 153 -2.25 16.98 18.99
C GLN A 153 -1.42 15.72 18.72
N GLU A 154 -1.16 14.93 19.75
CA GLU A 154 -0.48 13.64 19.59
C GLU A 154 -1.30 12.63 18.81
N VAL A 155 -2.62 12.57 19.02
CA VAL A 155 -3.54 11.76 18.20
C VAL A 155 -3.46 12.20 16.74
N ILE A 156 -3.51 13.51 16.46
CA ILE A 156 -3.39 14.06 15.09
C ILE A 156 -2.04 13.66 14.47
N GLN A 157 -0.95 13.67 15.23
CA GLN A 157 0.37 13.25 14.76
C GLN A 157 0.37 11.76 14.38
N ALA A 158 -0.18 10.88 15.23
CA ALA A 158 -0.30 9.45 14.93
C ALA A 158 -1.20 9.19 13.72
N ALA A 159 -2.32 9.90 13.61
CA ALA A 159 -3.25 9.77 12.50
C ALA A 159 -2.66 10.27 11.17
N LYS A 160 -1.92 11.39 11.19
CA LYS A 160 -1.18 11.87 10.01
C LYS A 160 -0.15 10.85 9.54
N TYR A 161 0.59 10.22 10.45
CA TYR A 161 1.49 9.13 10.08
C TYR A 161 0.74 7.97 9.41
N LEU A 162 -0.36 7.50 10.01
CA LEU A 162 -1.13 6.40 9.45
C LEU A 162 -1.67 6.73 8.05
N ALA A 163 -2.23 7.92 7.88
CA ALA A 163 -2.77 8.38 6.61
C ALA A 163 -1.68 8.64 5.55
N ASP A 164 -0.79 9.60 5.81
CA ASP A 164 0.13 10.16 4.82
C ASP A 164 1.34 9.26 4.54
N VAL A 165 1.78 8.49 5.54
CA VAL A 165 2.95 7.62 5.42
C VAL A 165 2.53 6.18 5.16
N ARG A 166 1.55 5.64 5.89
CA ARG A 166 1.25 4.20 5.80
C ARG A 166 0.23 3.88 4.70
N LEU A 167 -0.97 4.44 4.77
CA LEU A 167 -2.05 4.15 3.82
C LEU A 167 -1.73 4.69 2.44
N ASN A 168 -1.29 5.94 2.34
CA ASN A 168 -0.87 6.55 1.07
C ASN A 168 0.22 5.72 0.37
N PHE A 169 1.24 5.27 1.12
CA PHE A 169 2.27 4.38 0.58
C PHE A 169 1.67 3.05 0.07
N LYS A 170 0.78 2.41 0.84
CA LYS A 170 0.17 1.13 0.46
C LYS A 170 -0.73 1.25 -0.77
N ALA A 171 -1.51 2.33 -0.86
CA ALA A 171 -2.33 2.65 -2.02
C ALA A 171 -1.49 2.70 -3.31
N GLY A 172 -0.34 3.38 -3.27
CA GLY A 172 0.55 3.45 -4.44
C GLY A 172 1.35 2.16 -4.71
N ALA A 173 1.80 1.46 -3.66
CA ALA A 173 2.74 0.36 -3.79
C ALA A 173 2.11 -0.89 -4.42
N TYR A 174 0.91 -1.29 -4.00
CA TYR A 174 0.26 -2.47 -4.58
C TYR A 174 -0.26 -2.22 -6.00
N ARG A 175 -0.78 -1.02 -6.28
CA ARG A 175 -1.15 -0.63 -7.65
C ARG A 175 0.05 -0.68 -8.58
N THR A 176 1.22 -0.23 -8.13
CA THR A 176 2.45 -0.37 -8.91
C THR A 176 2.84 -1.83 -9.09
N PHE A 177 2.77 -2.65 -8.03
CA PHE A 177 3.10 -4.07 -8.08
C PHE A 177 2.25 -4.82 -9.13
N PHE A 178 0.93 -4.58 -9.15
CA PHE A 178 0.02 -5.18 -10.13
C PHE A 178 0.20 -4.61 -11.54
N SER A 179 0.44 -3.30 -11.66
CA SER A 179 0.70 -2.65 -12.96
C SER A 179 2.00 -3.15 -13.58
N PHE A 180 3.00 -3.50 -12.76
CA PHE A 180 4.27 -4.00 -13.25
C PHE A 180 4.11 -5.36 -13.95
N VAL A 181 3.30 -6.27 -13.43
CA VAL A 181 3.01 -7.55 -14.10
C VAL A 181 2.07 -7.39 -15.29
N ALA A 182 1.07 -6.51 -15.21
CA ALA A 182 0.20 -6.20 -16.34
C ALA A 182 0.97 -5.59 -17.52
N LEU A 183 1.94 -4.72 -17.24
CA LEU A 183 2.84 -4.16 -18.25
C LEU A 183 3.56 -5.25 -19.04
N ARG A 184 4.06 -6.30 -18.37
CA ARG A 184 4.67 -7.43 -19.09
C ARG A 184 3.68 -8.09 -20.03
N GLY A 185 2.46 -8.30 -19.56
CA GLY A 185 1.38 -8.88 -20.36
C GLY A 185 1.07 -8.08 -21.61
N TYR A 186 0.92 -6.76 -21.48
CA TYR A 186 0.67 -5.86 -22.61
C TYR A 186 1.83 -5.86 -23.63
N ILE A 187 3.08 -5.82 -23.16
CA ILE A 187 4.25 -5.91 -24.06
C ILE A 187 4.25 -7.24 -24.82
N GLU A 188 3.93 -8.36 -24.14
CA GLU A 188 3.93 -9.68 -24.77
C GLU A 188 2.85 -9.83 -25.84
N ARG A 189 1.69 -9.21 -25.62
CA ARG A 189 0.57 -9.19 -26.58
C ARG A 189 0.73 -8.16 -27.71
N GLY A 190 1.77 -7.32 -27.67
CA GLY A 190 1.95 -6.23 -28.63
C GLY A 190 0.97 -5.07 -28.43
N GLU A 191 0.34 -4.98 -27.25
CA GLU A 191 -0.58 -3.90 -26.86
C GLU A 191 0.21 -2.67 -26.36
N PHE A 192 1.07 -2.11 -27.21
CA PHE A 192 2.04 -1.08 -26.84
C PHE A 192 1.41 0.22 -26.33
N ASP A 193 0.27 0.64 -26.87
CA ASP A 193 -0.42 1.85 -26.43
C ASP A 193 -0.97 1.69 -25.00
N ALA A 194 -1.51 0.51 -24.68
CA ALA A 194 -1.99 0.18 -23.34
C ALA A 194 -0.82 0.11 -22.35
N ALA A 195 0.28 -0.54 -22.75
CA ALA A 195 1.52 -0.56 -21.98
C ALA A 195 2.05 0.85 -21.69
N TYR A 196 2.12 1.72 -22.70
CA TYR A 196 2.60 3.08 -22.58
C TYR A 196 1.72 3.90 -21.62
N ARG A 197 0.40 3.84 -21.79
CA ARG A 197 -0.56 4.51 -20.89
C ARG A 197 -0.42 4.01 -19.46
N LEU A 198 -0.23 2.70 -19.25
CA LEU A 198 -0.02 2.12 -17.92
C LEU A 198 1.28 2.63 -17.26
N VAL A 199 2.36 2.77 -18.04
CA VAL A 199 3.62 3.34 -17.55
C VAL A 199 3.44 4.78 -17.11
N LYS A 200 2.77 5.59 -17.92
CA LYS A 200 2.56 7.03 -17.65
C LYS A 200 1.48 7.29 -16.60
N ASN A 201 0.56 6.35 -16.35
CA ASN A 201 -0.55 6.53 -15.43
C ASN A 201 -0.06 6.85 -13.99
N PRO A 202 -0.47 7.98 -13.38
CA PRO A 202 -0.12 8.36 -12.00
C PRO A 202 -0.58 7.39 -10.91
N ALA A 203 -1.52 6.49 -11.22
CA ALA A 203 -1.98 5.37 -10.40
C ALA A 203 -1.40 4.02 -10.85
N GLY A 204 -0.70 3.97 -12.00
CA GLY A 204 0.01 2.81 -12.52
C GLY A 204 1.47 2.78 -12.06
N LEU A 205 2.41 2.64 -12.98
CA LEU A 205 3.84 2.55 -12.64
C LEU A 205 4.46 3.88 -12.17
N SER A 206 3.87 5.01 -12.56
CA SER A 206 4.28 6.33 -12.04
C SER A 206 4.03 6.47 -10.53
N ALA A 207 3.13 5.67 -9.94
CA ALA A 207 2.92 5.66 -8.49
C ALA A 207 4.18 5.22 -7.72
N CYS A 208 5.07 4.44 -8.33
CA CYS A 208 6.35 4.14 -7.71
C CYS A 208 7.24 5.37 -7.55
N GLY A 209 7.14 6.35 -8.44
CA GLY A 209 7.92 7.60 -8.36
C GLY A 209 7.48 8.40 -7.16
N LYS A 210 6.16 8.51 -6.95
CA LYS A 210 5.57 9.11 -5.75
C LYS A 210 6.02 8.40 -4.47
N ASN A 211 5.97 7.08 -4.44
CA ASN A 211 6.42 6.30 -3.28
C ASN A 211 7.92 6.49 -3.00
N MET A 212 8.74 6.61 -4.04
CA MET A 212 10.17 6.90 -3.89
C MET A 212 10.42 8.33 -3.42
N SER A 213 9.63 9.31 -3.88
CA SER A 213 9.67 10.70 -3.38
C SER A 213 9.32 10.77 -1.89
N LEU A 214 8.36 9.98 -1.43
CA LEU A 214 8.04 9.87 0.00
C LEU A 214 9.18 9.24 0.82
N ALA A 215 9.98 8.38 0.19
CA ALA A 215 11.18 7.82 0.79
C ALA A 215 12.41 8.75 0.67
N ALA A 216 12.33 9.88 -0.05
CA ALA A 216 13.48 10.73 -0.37
C ALA A 216 14.33 11.18 0.85
N PRO A 217 13.74 11.52 2.02
CA PRO A 217 14.54 11.82 3.21
C PRO A 217 15.40 10.64 3.69
N MET A 218 14.91 9.40 3.51
CA MET A 218 15.70 8.19 3.77
C MET A 218 16.76 7.97 2.68
N VAL A 219 16.43 8.30 1.42
CA VAL A 219 17.34 8.18 0.25
C VAL A 219 18.58 9.04 0.40
N ALA A 220 18.48 10.21 1.04
CA ALA A 220 19.63 11.09 1.27
C ALA A 220 20.79 10.36 1.99
N ASN A 221 20.43 9.49 2.94
CA ASN A 221 21.37 8.73 3.77
C ASN A 221 21.77 7.37 3.17
N TRP A 222 21.30 7.04 1.96
CA TRP A 222 21.68 5.79 1.30
C TRP A 222 23.11 5.85 0.73
N SER A 223 23.76 4.70 0.68
CA SER A 223 25.06 4.56 -0.01
C SER A 223 24.92 4.83 -1.51
N ASP A 224 26.04 5.16 -2.16
CA ASP A 224 26.06 5.46 -3.58
C ASP A 224 25.62 4.26 -4.44
N ASP A 225 25.89 3.03 -3.98
CA ASP A 225 25.42 1.81 -4.67
C ASP A 225 23.90 1.72 -4.71
N VAL A 226 23.23 2.00 -3.58
CA VAL A 226 21.77 1.99 -3.52
C VAL A 226 21.18 3.13 -4.36
N LYS A 227 21.80 4.32 -4.31
CA LYS A 227 21.42 5.47 -5.16
C LYS A 227 21.54 5.12 -6.65
N ASN A 228 22.60 4.40 -7.04
CA ASN A 228 22.80 3.95 -8.42
C ASN A 228 21.72 2.96 -8.87
N VAL A 229 21.36 1.97 -8.04
CA VAL A 229 20.25 1.04 -8.35
C VAL A 229 18.94 1.80 -8.60
N VAL A 230 18.61 2.77 -7.75
CA VAL A 230 17.40 3.59 -7.93
C VAL A 230 17.47 4.50 -9.15
N LYS A 231 18.64 5.08 -9.44
CA LYS A 231 18.85 5.91 -10.64
C LYS A 231 18.62 5.08 -11.91
N VAL A 232 19.18 3.88 -11.98
CA VAL A 232 18.99 2.95 -13.11
C VAL A 232 17.51 2.59 -13.25
N ARG A 233 16.85 2.19 -12.15
CA ARG A 233 15.41 1.88 -12.15
C ARG A 233 14.57 3.03 -12.73
N ASN A 234 14.83 4.25 -12.26
CA ASN A 234 14.05 5.42 -12.64
C ASN A 234 14.31 5.81 -14.10
N ALA A 235 15.55 5.73 -14.58
CA ALA A 235 15.87 5.95 -16.00
C ALA A 235 15.10 4.97 -16.89
N ILE A 236 15.06 3.68 -16.50
CA ILE A 236 14.31 2.67 -17.24
C ILE A 236 12.82 3.00 -17.25
N LEU A 237 12.20 3.18 -16.08
CA LEU A 237 10.74 3.29 -15.98
C LEU A 237 10.18 4.61 -16.52
N TYR A 238 10.92 5.72 -16.41
CA TYR A 238 10.41 7.05 -16.78
C TYR A 238 10.86 7.52 -18.16
N THR A 239 11.93 6.93 -18.71
CA THR A 239 12.54 7.40 -19.95
C THR A 239 12.70 6.27 -20.97
N GLU A 240 13.50 5.25 -20.67
CA GLU A 240 13.91 4.25 -21.69
C GLU A 240 12.77 3.33 -22.11
N LEU A 241 12.00 2.82 -21.14
CA LEU A 241 10.89 1.91 -21.41
C LEU A 241 9.74 2.62 -22.14
N PRO A 242 9.26 3.82 -21.73
CA PRO A 242 8.29 4.58 -22.53
C PRO A 242 8.70 4.74 -23.99
N LYS A 243 9.97 5.07 -24.24
CA LYS A 243 10.50 5.22 -25.61
C LYS A 243 10.44 3.91 -26.39
N ALA A 244 10.86 2.80 -25.79
CA ALA A 244 10.78 1.48 -26.44
C ALA A 244 9.32 1.07 -26.77
N LEU A 245 8.36 1.48 -25.94
CA LEU A 245 6.93 1.24 -26.18
C LEU A 245 6.39 2.12 -27.32
N GLU A 246 6.76 3.40 -27.38
CA GLU A 246 6.41 4.31 -28.49
C GLU A 246 6.96 3.82 -29.83
N GLU A 247 8.21 3.31 -29.81
CA GLU A 247 8.86 2.69 -30.97
C GLU A 247 8.32 1.29 -31.30
N LYS A 248 7.38 0.77 -30.50
CA LYS A 248 6.80 -0.60 -30.62
C LYS A 248 7.87 -1.69 -30.64
N ASN A 249 9.00 -1.45 -30.00
CA ASN A 249 10.13 -2.39 -29.93
C ASN A 249 9.91 -3.39 -28.79
N LYS A 250 9.27 -4.53 -29.11
CA LYS A 250 8.94 -5.59 -28.14
C LYS A 250 10.16 -6.09 -27.39
N GLU A 251 11.22 -6.45 -28.11
CA GLU A 251 12.42 -7.05 -27.54
C GLU A 251 13.09 -6.10 -26.55
N LYS A 252 13.23 -4.83 -26.95
CA LYS A 252 13.81 -3.82 -26.06
C LYS A 252 12.93 -3.53 -24.85
N ALA A 253 11.60 -3.45 -25.03
CA ALA A 253 10.68 -3.24 -23.92
C ALA A 253 10.71 -4.41 -22.92
N VAL A 254 10.81 -5.65 -23.42
CA VAL A 254 10.98 -6.87 -22.60
C VAL A 254 12.27 -6.84 -21.80
N GLU A 255 13.40 -6.49 -22.43
CA GLU A 255 14.72 -6.39 -21.79
C GLU A 255 14.70 -5.32 -20.68
N LEU A 256 14.19 -4.13 -20.99
CA LEU A 256 14.08 -3.01 -20.06
C LEU A 256 13.17 -3.36 -18.87
N TRP A 257 12.03 -4.02 -19.13
CA TRP A 257 11.15 -4.50 -18.07
C TRP A 257 11.87 -5.47 -17.12
N GLN A 258 12.63 -6.44 -17.66
CA GLN A 258 13.39 -7.39 -16.86
C GLN A 258 14.47 -6.69 -16.03
N LYS A 259 15.18 -5.74 -16.62
CA LYS A 259 16.20 -4.94 -15.92
C LYS A 259 15.58 -4.11 -14.79
N ALA A 260 14.42 -3.48 -15.02
CA ALA A 260 13.68 -2.79 -13.96
C ALA A 260 13.26 -3.76 -12.84
N MET A 261 12.78 -4.96 -13.19
CA MET A 261 12.41 -5.96 -12.20
C MET A 261 13.59 -6.38 -11.33
N PHE A 262 14.77 -6.55 -11.94
CA PHE A 262 15.98 -6.88 -11.21
C PHE A 262 16.35 -5.79 -10.19
N THR A 263 16.23 -4.50 -10.53
CA THR A 263 16.48 -3.42 -9.55
C THR A 263 15.54 -3.49 -8.33
N CYS A 264 14.29 -3.93 -8.52
CA CYS A 264 13.36 -4.18 -7.41
C CYS A 264 13.87 -5.31 -6.52
N TYR A 265 14.42 -6.37 -7.10
CA TYR A 265 15.05 -7.48 -6.38
C TYR A 265 16.31 -7.06 -5.64
N GLN A 266 17.17 -6.23 -6.23
CA GLN A 266 18.36 -5.70 -5.55
C GLN A 266 17.97 -5.00 -4.24
N CYS A 267 16.97 -4.12 -4.26
CA CYS A 267 16.49 -3.42 -3.07
C CYS A 267 15.77 -4.34 -2.07
N HIS A 268 14.97 -5.29 -2.53
CA HIS A 268 14.10 -6.10 -1.67
C HIS A 268 14.73 -7.40 -1.15
N GLN A 269 15.74 -7.93 -1.85
CA GLN A 269 16.47 -9.15 -1.50
C GLN A 269 17.93 -8.89 -1.10
N GLY A 270 18.43 -7.66 -1.27
CA GLY A 270 19.81 -7.32 -0.96
C GLY A 270 20.82 -7.93 -1.94
N ILE A 271 20.47 -7.99 -3.23
CA ILE A 271 21.37 -8.53 -4.26
C ILE A 271 22.36 -7.43 -4.67
N GLY A 272 23.60 -7.56 -4.23
CA GLY A 272 24.67 -6.60 -4.56
C GLY A 272 24.58 -5.25 -3.86
N ILE A 273 23.57 -5.03 -3.00
CA ILE A 273 23.41 -3.87 -2.12
C ILE A 273 22.78 -4.30 -0.79
N PRO A 274 22.87 -3.50 0.29
CA PRO A 274 22.12 -3.79 1.52
C PRO A 274 20.62 -3.94 1.26
N GLN A 275 19.98 -4.88 1.95
CA GLN A 275 18.53 -5.04 1.85
C GLN A 275 17.83 -3.82 2.44
N MET A 276 17.21 -3.02 1.58
CA MET A 276 16.57 -1.76 1.98
C MET A 276 15.23 -2.01 2.67
N ARG A 277 14.51 -3.02 2.20
CA ARG A 277 13.21 -3.41 2.76
C ARG A 277 12.87 -4.84 2.37
N LYS A 278 12.64 -5.70 3.34
CA LYS A 278 11.97 -6.97 3.09
C LYS A 278 10.56 -6.72 2.56
N PHE A 279 10.30 -7.15 1.33
CA PHE A 279 8.96 -7.14 0.75
C PHE A 279 8.41 -8.55 0.83
N LYS A 280 7.44 -8.77 1.72
CA LYS A 280 6.69 -10.02 1.82
C LYS A 280 5.22 -9.66 1.59
N PRO A 281 4.71 -9.73 0.35
CA PRO A 281 3.31 -9.45 0.10
C PRO A 281 2.45 -10.46 0.88
N LEU A 282 1.27 -10.03 1.31
CA LEU A 282 0.28 -10.94 1.88
C LEU A 282 -0.09 -11.99 0.82
N GLU A 283 -0.48 -13.18 1.26
CA GLU A 283 -0.78 -14.30 0.36
C GLU A 283 -1.87 -13.94 -0.67
N GLU A 284 -2.90 -13.21 -0.25
CA GLU A 284 -3.97 -12.71 -1.12
C GLU A 284 -3.44 -11.76 -2.22
N ILE A 285 -2.48 -10.88 -1.87
CA ILE A 285 -1.84 -9.93 -2.79
C ILE A 285 -1.00 -10.69 -3.80
N HIS A 286 -0.22 -11.66 -3.32
CA HIS A 286 0.60 -12.50 -4.18
C HIS A 286 -0.28 -13.32 -5.14
N SER A 287 -1.37 -13.87 -4.63
CA SER A 287 -2.34 -14.62 -5.43
C SER A 287 -3.00 -13.75 -6.51
N LYS A 288 -3.36 -12.49 -6.22
CA LYS A 288 -3.87 -11.55 -7.24
C LYS A 288 -2.83 -11.26 -8.32
N HIS A 289 -1.59 -10.99 -7.93
CA HIS A 289 -0.49 -10.79 -8.89
C HIS A 289 -0.33 -11.98 -9.85
N GLN A 290 -0.42 -13.19 -9.31
CA GLN A 290 -0.36 -14.42 -10.09
C GLN A 290 -1.55 -14.57 -11.06
N ARG A 291 -2.77 -14.25 -10.63
CA ARG A 291 -3.96 -14.25 -11.51
C ARG A 291 -3.84 -13.25 -12.66
N ILE A 292 -3.25 -12.07 -12.42
CA ILE A 292 -2.98 -11.11 -13.49
C ILE A 292 -2.01 -11.73 -14.50
N ALA A 293 -0.90 -12.32 -14.04
CA ALA A 293 0.05 -13.00 -14.92
C ALA A 293 -0.60 -14.12 -15.74
N GLU A 294 -1.48 -14.92 -15.12
CA GLU A 294 -2.27 -15.97 -15.78
C GLU A 294 -3.19 -15.41 -16.86
N SER A 295 -3.88 -14.30 -16.61
CA SER A 295 -4.77 -13.69 -17.59
C SER A 295 -4.05 -13.25 -18.88
N PHE A 296 -2.73 -13.06 -18.82
CA PHE A 296 -1.87 -12.76 -19.96
C PHE A 296 -1.13 -13.98 -20.53
N GLY A 297 -1.34 -15.18 -19.97
CA GLY A 297 -0.64 -16.39 -20.40
C GLY A 297 0.83 -16.46 -19.96
N LEU A 298 1.24 -15.65 -18.98
CA LEU A 298 2.63 -15.58 -18.50
C LEU A 298 2.99 -16.68 -17.49
N VAL A 299 1.99 -17.39 -16.98
CA VAL A 299 2.18 -18.50 -16.03
C VAL A 299 2.06 -19.81 -16.77
N LYS A 300 3.09 -20.66 -16.67
CA LYS A 300 3.03 -22.04 -17.15
C LYS A 300 2.68 -22.96 -15.99
N VAL A 301 1.70 -23.84 -16.15
CA VAL A 301 1.42 -24.88 -15.16
C VAL A 301 2.34 -26.06 -15.43
N VAL A 302 3.17 -26.44 -14.46
CA VAL A 302 4.04 -27.63 -14.52
C VAL A 302 3.70 -28.50 -13.32
N GLY A 303 2.95 -29.59 -13.54
CA GLY A 303 2.29 -30.34 -12.46
C GLY A 303 1.31 -29.46 -11.68
N ASP A 304 1.29 -29.57 -10.35
CA ASP A 304 0.47 -28.69 -9.49
C ASP A 304 1.11 -27.32 -9.22
N GLN A 305 2.27 -27.04 -9.82
CA GLN A 305 3.00 -25.81 -9.61
C GLN A 305 2.81 -24.83 -10.77
N LYS A 306 2.23 -23.68 -10.44
CA LYS A 306 2.17 -22.52 -11.32
C LYS A 306 3.53 -21.84 -11.36
N SER A 307 4.15 -21.85 -12.54
CA SER A 307 5.49 -21.37 -12.81
C SER A 307 5.46 -19.94 -13.35
N CYS A 308 5.90 -18.99 -12.54
CA CYS A 308 6.08 -17.59 -12.95
C CYS A 308 7.39 -17.33 -13.70
N ILE A 309 7.98 -18.35 -14.37
CA ILE A 309 9.30 -18.25 -15.04
C ILE A 309 9.36 -17.11 -16.07
N ALA A 310 8.24 -16.76 -16.72
CA ALA A 310 8.21 -15.62 -17.64
C ALA A 310 8.45 -14.28 -16.94
N CYS A 311 8.13 -14.20 -15.64
CA CYS A 311 8.38 -13.04 -14.79
C CYS A 311 9.71 -13.17 -14.01
N HIS A 312 10.17 -14.40 -13.74
CA HIS A 312 11.33 -14.69 -12.89
C HIS A 312 12.39 -15.49 -13.66
N ARG A 313 13.48 -14.84 -14.09
CA ARG A 313 14.61 -15.44 -14.82
C ARG A 313 15.95 -15.04 -14.20
N GLY A 314 16.95 -15.92 -14.30
CA GLY A 314 18.31 -15.69 -13.78
C GLY A 314 18.28 -15.35 -12.28
N ASP A 315 18.89 -14.24 -11.91
CA ASP A 315 19.02 -13.78 -10.52
C ASP A 315 17.68 -13.43 -9.83
N THR A 316 16.57 -13.44 -10.57
CA THR A 316 15.21 -13.24 -10.03
C THR A 316 14.43 -14.55 -9.86
N GLN A 317 15.06 -15.73 -10.05
CA GLN A 317 14.41 -17.06 -10.01
C GLN A 317 13.82 -17.45 -8.64
N ILE A 318 14.20 -16.78 -7.55
CA ILE A 318 13.68 -17.09 -6.22
C ILE A 318 12.17 -16.83 -6.19
N ARG A 319 11.38 -17.91 -6.14
CA ARG A 319 9.92 -17.88 -6.01
C ARG A 319 9.54 -17.68 -4.54
N GLY A 320 8.71 -16.69 -4.26
CA GLY A 320 8.35 -16.33 -2.90
C GLY A 320 9.52 -15.65 -2.18
N TYR A 321 9.24 -14.52 -1.56
CA TYR A 321 10.24 -13.77 -0.81
C TYR A 321 10.57 -14.56 0.47
N LYS A 322 11.72 -15.25 0.52
CA LYS A 322 12.22 -15.93 1.74
C LYS A 322 12.33 -14.93 2.89
#